data_AF-A0A2N2RIR0-F1
#
_entry.id   AF-A0A2N2RIR0-F1
#
_cell.length_a   1.000
_cell.length_b   1.000
_cell.length_c   1.000
_cell.angle_alpha   90.00
_cell.angle_beta   90.00
_cell.angle_gamma   90.00
#
_symmetry.space_group_name_H-M   'P 1'
#
loop_
_entity.id
_entity.type
_entity.pdbx_description
1 polymer ?
#
loop_
_entity_poly.entity_id
_entity_poly.type
_entity_poly.pdbx_seq_one_letter_code
_entity_poly.pdbx_strand_id
1 'polypeptide(L)'
;MSNSEKTGPLSVILDAIRAKRERKAGTGKDIEELEASLLADIEAFDLDAAERRARREYLANSGAGMTDPTLVFPEIAPVRPAAKPAAAPVAEVKPPEPVAPAKVDTGSSLLDQLRQRAEIRQREIHSELAERSSANEAIDQALKHLFFYLHELVQQLNIIKPEIPRDYPLIEQFELNQLNWQEGFADYRTQSQSAGALVELVTFSYHLSGGTTLHIERNGPSVERFRAMLFDYGLPFTCKEFKNERSYVERAGFEVRSDVSVSARWRADFSKGVIALETRNLERLGSALFSVRPQCIDQALLDDFGRLILGQPNRFRELAKR
;
A
#
# COMPACT_ATOMS: atom_id res chain seq x y z
N MET A 1 28.05 -48.09 -55.25
CA MET A 1 26.94 -47.11 -55.26
C MET A 1 26.68 -46.72 -53.81
N SER A 2 27.34 -45.66 -53.35
CA SER A 2 27.34 -45.26 -51.94
C SER A 2 26.35 -44.13 -51.73
N ASN A 3 25.35 -44.38 -50.88
CA ASN A 3 24.36 -43.39 -50.45
C ASN A 3 25.03 -42.32 -49.58
N SER A 4 24.94 -41.06 -50.00
CA SER A 4 25.24 -39.90 -49.17
C SER A 4 23.91 -39.32 -48.71
N GLU A 5 23.61 -39.52 -47.43
CA GLU A 5 22.50 -38.90 -46.72
C GLU A 5 22.71 -37.39 -46.66
N LYS A 6 21.82 -36.62 -47.29
CA LYS A 6 21.75 -35.17 -47.12
C LYS A 6 21.03 -34.87 -45.81
N THR A 7 21.81 -34.62 -44.75
CA THR A 7 21.34 -34.10 -43.46
C THR A 7 20.76 -32.69 -43.67
N GLY A 8 19.44 -32.61 -43.80
CA GLY A 8 18.73 -31.34 -44.00
C GLY A 8 18.43 -30.60 -42.69
N PRO A 9 18.11 -29.30 -42.77
CA PRO A 9 17.85 -28.41 -41.62
C PRO A 9 16.68 -28.86 -40.72
N LEU A 10 15.82 -29.76 -41.20
CA LEU A 10 14.73 -30.37 -40.43
C LEU A 10 15.23 -31.35 -39.35
N SER A 11 16.36 -32.03 -39.56
CA SER A 11 16.96 -32.94 -38.58
C SER A 11 17.50 -32.18 -37.35
N VAL A 12 18.15 -31.04 -37.59
CA VAL A 12 18.66 -30.14 -36.56
C VAL A 12 17.54 -29.58 -35.68
N ILE A 13 16.37 -29.28 -36.27
CA ILE A 13 15.22 -28.77 -35.54
C ILE A 13 14.61 -29.86 -34.65
N LEU A 14 14.53 -31.11 -35.12
CA LEU A 14 14.03 -32.24 -34.33
C LEU A 14 14.95 -32.57 -33.15
N ASP A 15 16.28 -32.52 -33.37
CA ASP A 15 17.26 -32.74 -32.29
C ASP A 15 17.22 -31.62 -31.25
N ALA A 16 17.02 -30.36 -31.67
CA ALA A 16 16.83 -29.24 -30.75
C ALA A 16 15.54 -29.36 -29.91
N ILE A 17 14.44 -29.87 -30.50
CA ILE A 17 13.19 -30.13 -29.78
C ILE A 17 13.38 -31.28 -28.77
N ARG A 18 14.09 -32.34 -29.14
CA ARG A 18 14.39 -33.47 -28.24
C ARG A 18 15.28 -33.01 -27.06
N ALA A 19 16.34 -32.24 -27.32
CA ALA A 19 17.20 -31.69 -26.29
C ALA A 19 16.47 -30.71 -25.33
N LYS A 20 15.53 -29.90 -25.85
CA LYS A 20 14.72 -29.00 -25.02
C LYS A 20 13.70 -29.76 -24.15
N ARG A 21 13.19 -30.90 -24.64
CA ARG A 21 12.28 -31.77 -23.89
C ARG A 21 13.01 -32.53 -22.77
N GLU A 22 14.24 -32.97 -23.00
CA GLU A 22 15.09 -33.61 -21.99
C GLU A 22 15.50 -32.63 -20.87
N ARG A 23 15.87 -31.38 -21.21
CA ARG A 23 16.10 -30.33 -20.18
C ARG A 23 14.87 -30.05 -19.33
N LYS A 24 13.68 -30.03 -19.94
CA LYS A 24 12.41 -29.80 -19.22
C LYS A 24 12.06 -30.95 -18.27
N ALA A 25 12.44 -32.19 -18.62
CA ALA A 25 12.28 -33.35 -17.75
C ALA A 25 13.25 -33.34 -16.55
N GLY A 26 14.45 -32.77 -16.70
CA GLY A 26 15.39 -32.55 -15.59
C GLY A 26 14.81 -31.63 -14.51
N THR A 27 14.29 -30.47 -14.92
CA THR A 27 13.62 -29.53 -13.99
C THR A 27 12.42 -30.12 -13.25
N GLY A 28 11.72 -31.11 -13.83
CA GLY A 28 10.59 -31.75 -13.14
C GLY A 28 11.05 -32.63 -11.99
N LYS A 29 12.10 -33.43 -12.22
CA LYS A 29 12.71 -34.28 -11.18
C LYS A 29 13.36 -33.45 -10.07
N ASP A 30 14.02 -32.36 -10.43
CA ASP A 30 14.62 -31.44 -9.46
C ASP A 30 13.55 -30.81 -8.54
N ILE A 31 12.35 -30.54 -9.07
CA ILE A 31 11.21 -30.04 -8.29
C ILE A 31 10.63 -31.13 -7.40
N GLU A 32 10.44 -32.35 -7.91
CA GLU A 32 9.94 -33.49 -7.14
C GLU A 32 10.88 -33.85 -5.96
N GLU A 33 12.19 -33.77 -6.17
CA GLU A 33 13.19 -33.98 -5.11
C GLU A 33 13.14 -32.85 -4.06
N LEU A 34 12.93 -31.59 -4.48
CA LEU A 34 12.76 -30.45 -3.58
C LEU A 34 11.47 -30.53 -2.76
N GLU A 35 10.36 -30.94 -3.39
CA GLU A 35 9.07 -31.16 -2.71
C GLU A 35 9.18 -32.30 -1.69
N ALA A 36 9.84 -33.40 -2.04
CA ALA A 36 10.08 -34.50 -1.13
C ALA A 36 10.97 -34.08 0.07
N SER A 37 12.01 -33.27 -0.18
CA SER A 37 12.86 -32.73 0.90
C SER A 37 12.08 -31.79 1.83
N LEU A 38 11.24 -30.91 1.28
CA LEU A 38 10.45 -29.97 2.08
C LEU A 38 9.37 -30.68 2.91
N LEU A 39 8.72 -31.70 2.35
CA LEU A 39 7.76 -32.51 3.09
C LEU A 39 8.43 -33.29 4.23
N ALA A 40 9.62 -33.85 4.00
CA ALA A 40 10.40 -34.52 5.04
C ALA A 40 10.80 -33.57 6.18
N ASP A 41 11.20 -32.33 5.86
CA ASP A 41 11.52 -31.30 6.86
C ASP A 41 10.29 -30.87 7.67
N ILE A 42 9.11 -30.75 7.04
CA ILE A 42 7.86 -30.45 7.72
C ILE A 42 7.45 -31.59 8.65
N GLU A 43 7.58 -32.84 8.21
CA GLU A 43 7.27 -34.02 9.04
C GLU A 43 8.27 -34.20 10.19
N ALA A 44 9.53 -33.82 10.00
CA ALA A 44 10.56 -33.83 11.03
C ALA A 44 10.49 -32.63 11.99
N PHE A 45 9.65 -31.63 11.72
CA PHE A 45 9.56 -30.41 12.52
C PHE A 45 8.80 -30.63 13.83
N ASP A 46 9.55 -30.84 14.91
CA ASP A 46 9.01 -30.92 16.28
C ASP A 46 8.76 -29.50 16.84
N LEU A 47 7.49 -29.10 16.78
CA LEU A 47 6.98 -27.80 17.25
C LEU A 47 7.30 -27.56 18.74
N ASP A 48 7.22 -28.61 19.57
CA ASP A 48 7.47 -28.51 21.01
C ASP A 48 8.97 -28.37 21.30
N ALA A 49 9.83 -29.02 20.51
CA ALA A 49 11.28 -28.83 20.62
C ALA A 49 11.72 -27.43 20.16
N ALA A 50 11.03 -26.86 19.17
CA ALA A 50 11.24 -25.48 18.74
C ALA A 50 10.81 -24.48 19.82
N GLU A 51 9.65 -24.68 20.46
CA GLU A 51 9.16 -23.84 21.55
C GLU A 51 10.09 -23.90 22.78
N ARG A 52 10.60 -25.09 23.13
CA ARG A 52 11.59 -25.26 24.22
C ARG A 52 12.91 -24.53 23.92
N ARG A 53 13.36 -24.53 22.66
CA ARG A 53 14.54 -23.77 22.23
C ARG A 53 14.30 -22.27 22.31
N ALA A 54 13.17 -21.79 21.79
CA ALA A 54 12.79 -20.38 21.86
C ALA A 54 12.66 -19.88 23.31
N ARG A 55 12.04 -20.66 24.21
CA ARG A 55 11.98 -20.32 25.64
C ARG A 55 13.34 -20.33 26.31
N ARG A 56 14.24 -21.26 25.94
CA ARG A 56 15.60 -21.31 26.49
C ARG A 56 16.42 -20.11 26.02
N GLU A 57 16.29 -19.73 24.75
CA GLU A 57 16.93 -18.52 24.19
C GLU A 57 16.35 -17.25 24.81
N TYR A 58 15.03 -17.19 25.00
CA TYR A 58 14.39 -16.08 25.70
C TYR A 58 14.89 -15.96 27.14
N LEU A 59 14.97 -17.06 27.90
CA LEU A 59 15.49 -17.07 29.27
C LEU A 59 17.00 -16.75 29.32
N ALA A 60 17.79 -17.22 28.35
CA ALA A 60 19.21 -16.90 28.25
C ALA A 60 19.44 -15.41 27.92
N ASN A 61 18.59 -14.80 27.08
CA ASN A 61 18.62 -13.37 26.79
C ASN A 61 17.99 -12.50 27.88
N SER A 62 17.10 -13.06 28.71
CA SER A 62 16.45 -12.34 29.82
C SER A 62 17.33 -12.21 31.07
N GLY A 63 18.52 -12.84 31.08
CA GLY A 63 19.47 -12.82 32.19
C GLY A 63 20.25 -11.51 32.40
N ALA A 64 20.03 -10.48 31.58
CA ALA A 64 20.68 -9.18 31.70
C ALA A 64 19.65 -8.03 31.79
N GLY A 65 18.76 -8.10 32.77
CA GLY A 65 17.86 -6.97 33.05
C GLY A 65 16.68 -7.31 33.96
N MET A 66 16.94 -7.31 35.27
CA MET A 66 16.00 -7.04 36.37
C MET A 66 14.50 -7.24 36.12
N THR A 67 13.92 -8.27 36.74
CA THR A 67 12.51 -8.27 37.16
C THR A 67 12.42 -8.74 38.61
N ASP A 68 12.78 -7.86 39.55
CA ASP A 68 12.33 -8.00 40.94
C ASP A 68 11.10 -7.09 41.14
N PRO A 69 9.89 -7.65 41.33
CA PRO A 69 8.64 -6.89 41.41
C PRO A 69 8.47 -6.07 42.70
N THR A 70 9.53 -5.89 43.50
CA THR A 70 9.49 -5.17 44.79
C THR A 70 10.15 -3.77 44.77
N LEU A 71 10.76 -3.35 43.66
CA LEU A 71 11.39 -2.02 43.57
C LEU A 71 10.40 -0.95 43.09
N VAL A 72 9.88 -0.17 44.04
CA VAL A 72 9.12 1.05 43.78
C VAL A 72 10.08 2.15 43.33
N PHE A 73 9.96 2.58 42.08
CA PHE A 73 10.71 3.71 41.53
C PHE A 73 10.19 5.04 42.10
N PRO A 74 11.05 5.93 42.62
CA PRO A 74 10.61 7.24 43.09
C PRO A 74 10.29 8.18 41.92
N GLU A 75 9.11 8.80 41.99
CA GLU A 75 8.61 9.81 41.06
C GLU A 75 9.40 11.13 41.20
N ILE A 76 10.02 11.58 40.11
CA ILE A 76 10.81 12.82 40.08
C ILE A 76 9.89 13.99 39.74
N ALA A 77 9.41 14.71 40.77
CA ALA A 77 8.71 15.97 40.59
C ALA A 77 9.71 17.14 40.38
N PRO A 78 9.46 18.07 39.44
CA PRO A 78 10.35 19.19 39.20
C PRO A 78 10.08 20.29 40.24
N VAL A 79 11.00 20.51 41.17
CA VAL A 79 10.94 21.65 42.09
C VAL A 79 12.10 22.60 41.82
N ARG A 80 11.78 23.71 41.17
CA ARG A 80 12.45 24.99 41.46
C ARG A 80 11.41 26.10 41.44
N PRO A 81 11.48 27.00 42.42
CA PRO A 81 11.77 28.38 42.03
C PRO A 81 12.91 29.01 42.85
N ALA A 82 13.50 30.05 42.27
CA ALA A 82 14.68 30.76 42.72
C ALA A 82 14.39 31.78 43.83
N ALA A 83 15.32 31.98 44.79
CA ALA A 83 15.63 33.28 45.40
C ALA A 83 16.89 33.26 46.30
N LYS A 84 17.87 34.07 45.86
CA LYS A 84 18.85 34.94 46.54
C LYS A 84 19.79 34.46 47.68
N PRO A 85 21.02 35.04 47.75
CA PRO A 85 22.15 34.49 48.49
C PRO A 85 22.31 35.08 49.89
N ALA A 86 22.68 34.24 50.86
CA ALA A 86 23.08 34.65 52.20
C ALA A 86 24.56 34.34 52.45
N ALA A 87 25.17 35.22 53.24
CA ALA A 87 26.60 35.43 53.42
C ALA A 87 27.35 34.27 54.10
N ALA A 88 28.67 34.27 53.85
CA ALA A 88 29.68 33.34 54.35
C ALA A 88 29.73 33.21 55.90
N PRO A 89 30.43 32.18 56.40
CA PRO A 89 31.81 32.46 56.76
C PRO A 89 32.84 31.45 56.24
N VAL A 90 34.02 32.05 56.12
CA VAL A 90 35.35 31.55 55.75
C VAL A 90 35.75 30.27 56.49
N ALA A 91 36.19 29.26 55.74
CA ALA A 91 37.09 28.23 56.23
C ALA A 91 38.13 27.91 55.13
N GLU A 92 39.36 27.74 55.59
CA GLU A 92 40.63 27.89 54.88
C GLU A 92 40.85 27.03 53.63
N VAL A 93 41.41 27.67 52.62
CA VAL A 93 41.98 27.08 51.41
C VAL A 93 43.28 26.36 51.76
N LYS A 94 43.36 25.06 51.44
CA LYS A 94 44.62 24.33 51.28
C LYS A 94 44.80 23.98 49.79
N PRO A 95 46.00 24.13 49.19
CA PRO A 95 46.16 24.07 47.73
C PRO A 95 45.94 22.65 47.17
N PRO A 96 45.39 22.50 45.95
CA PRO A 96 45.31 21.22 45.27
C PRO A 96 46.69 20.81 44.73
N GLU A 97 47.14 19.61 45.10
CA GLU A 97 48.21 18.91 44.40
C GLU A 97 47.76 18.57 42.96
N PRO A 98 48.59 18.80 41.94
CA PRO A 98 48.25 18.47 40.57
C PRO A 98 48.36 16.95 40.38
N VAL A 99 47.21 16.25 40.41
CA VAL A 99 47.15 14.89 39.89
C VAL A 99 47.33 15.00 38.38
N ALA A 100 48.52 14.62 37.95
CA ALA A 100 48.91 14.46 36.56
C ALA A 100 47.83 13.68 35.78
N PRO A 101 47.65 14.00 34.48
CA PRO A 101 46.67 13.35 33.63
C PRO A 101 46.97 11.85 33.61
N ALA A 102 46.06 11.05 34.18
CA ALA A 102 46.04 9.61 33.96
C ALA A 102 45.81 9.40 32.47
N LYS A 103 46.94 9.22 31.78
CA LYS A 103 47.17 8.34 30.64
C LYS A 103 45.89 8.01 29.88
N VAL A 104 45.73 8.69 28.75
CA VAL A 104 44.99 8.15 27.61
C VAL A 104 45.64 6.80 27.33
N ASP A 105 44.99 5.71 27.74
CA ASP A 105 45.42 4.37 27.41
C ASP A 105 45.37 4.26 25.88
N THR A 106 46.55 4.35 25.27
CA THR A 106 46.84 3.83 23.94
C THR A 106 46.57 2.33 23.97
N GLY A 107 45.31 1.96 23.77
CA GLY A 107 44.90 0.57 23.91
C GLY A 107 43.43 0.28 23.72
N SER A 108 42.60 1.15 23.12
CA SER A 108 41.39 0.62 22.50
C SER A 108 41.86 -0.26 21.34
N SER A 109 41.87 -1.57 21.55
CA SER A 109 42.21 -2.53 20.52
C SER A 109 41.38 -2.18 19.27
N LEU A 110 41.92 -2.39 18.07
CA LEU A 110 41.15 -2.21 16.83
C LEU A 110 39.78 -2.90 16.93
N LEU A 111 39.74 -4.04 17.64
CA LEU A 111 38.52 -4.78 17.94
C LEU A 111 37.54 -4.01 18.84
N ASP A 112 38.02 -3.27 19.85
CA ASP A 112 37.17 -2.44 20.72
C ASP A 112 36.57 -1.26 19.94
N GLN A 113 37.35 -0.64 19.06
CA GLN A 113 36.86 0.41 18.16
C GLN A 113 35.84 -0.14 17.13
N LEU A 114 36.10 -1.34 16.58
CA LEU A 114 35.16 -2.03 15.70
C LEU A 114 33.89 -2.43 16.42
N ARG A 115 33.97 -2.89 17.68
CA ARG A 115 32.83 -3.23 18.51
C ARG A 115 31.96 -2.02 18.80
N GLN A 116 32.55 -0.89 19.19
CA GLN A 116 31.82 0.36 19.39
C GLN A 116 31.13 0.83 18.10
N ARG A 117 31.81 0.76 16.94
CA ARG A 117 31.20 1.08 15.64
C ARG A 117 30.09 0.11 15.24
N ALA A 118 30.26 -1.18 15.54
CA ALA A 118 29.25 -2.21 15.28
C ALA A 118 28.01 -1.99 16.16
N GLU A 119 28.18 -1.69 17.45
CA GLU A 119 27.07 -1.39 18.37
C GLU A 119 26.31 -0.13 17.95
N ILE A 120 27.00 0.94 17.53
CA ILE A 120 26.35 2.15 17.00
C ILE A 120 25.55 1.80 15.74
N ARG A 121 26.17 1.10 14.78
CA ARG A 121 25.51 0.71 13.52
C ARG A 121 24.33 -0.24 13.76
N GLN A 122 24.43 -1.17 14.70
CA GLN A 122 23.33 -2.07 15.07
C GLN A 122 22.17 -1.28 15.67
N ARG A 123 22.44 -0.32 16.57
CA ARG A 123 21.40 0.54 17.14
C ARG A 123 20.71 1.39 16.07
N GLU A 124 21.46 1.94 15.13
CA GLU A 124 20.92 2.68 13.99
C GLU A 124 20.00 1.78 13.14
N ILE A 125 20.46 0.59 12.75
CA ILE A 125 19.65 -0.37 11.98
C ILE A 125 18.39 -0.80 12.73
N HIS A 126 18.48 -1.08 14.03
CA HIS A 126 17.33 -1.45 14.85
C HIS A 126 16.33 -0.29 14.99
N SER A 127 16.82 0.94 15.14
CA SER A 127 15.99 2.14 15.18
C SER A 127 15.26 2.36 13.86
N GLU A 128 15.97 2.29 12.74
CA GLU A 128 15.37 2.44 11.40
C GLU A 128 14.32 1.35 11.12
N LEU A 129 14.59 0.12 11.54
CA LEU A 129 13.66 -0.99 11.38
C LEU A 129 12.39 -0.79 12.24
N ALA A 130 12.55 -0.34 13.48
CA ALA A 130 11.43 -0.05 14.37
C ALA A 130 10.55 1.09 13.85
N GLU A 131 11.16 2.17 13.36
CA GLU A 131 10.44 3.29 12.74
C GLU A 131 9.65 2.83 11.52
N ARG A 132 10.24 2.03 10.63
CA ARG A 132 9.54 1.46 9.46
C ARG A 132 8.40 0.53 9.86
N SER A 133 8.60 -0.33 10.87
CA SER A 133 7.52 -1.19 11.39
C SER A 133 6.36 -0.35 11.89
N SER A 134 6.64 0.67 12.71
CA SER A 134 5.60 1.55 13.26
C SER A 134 4.84 2.32 12.17
N ALA A 135 5.53 2.79 11.12
CA ALA A 135 4.91 3.48 10.00
C ALA A 135 4.01 2.53 9.18
N ASN A 136 4.46 1.29 8.96
CA ASN A 136 3.69 0.28 8.25
C ASN A 136 2.45 -0.16 9.04
N GLU A 137 2.57 -0.32 10.36
CA GLU A 137 1.46 -0.61 11.27
C GLU A 137 0.44 0.54 11.28
N ALA A 138 0.89 1.79 11.26
CA ALA A 138 0.00 2.95 11.16
C ALA A 138 -0.78 2.97 9.83
N ILE A 139 -0.14 2.62 8.70
CA ILE A 139 -0.82 2.47 7.41
C ILE A 139 -1.87 1.36 7.48
N ASP A 140 -1.51 0.20 8.03
CA ASP A 140 -2.40 -0.95 8.16
C ASP A 140 -3.64 -0.63 8.99
N GLN A 141 -3.46 0.00 10.16
CA GLN A 141 -4.56 0.45 11.01
C GLN A 141 -5.47 1.46 10.30
N ALA A 142 -4.88 2.43 9.60
CA ALA A 142 -5.62 3.43 8.86
C ALA A 142 -6.45 2.83 7.71
N LEU A 143 -5.88 1.88 6.96
CA LEU A 143 -6.59 1.18 5.88
C LEU A 143 -7.68 0.25 6.40
N LYS A 144 -7.46 -0.43 7.53
CA LYS A 144 -8.51 -1.23 8.20
C LYS A 144 -9.67 -0.35 8.63
N HIS A 145 -9.38 0.78 9.29
CA HIS A 145 -10.40 1.73 9.73
C HIS A 145 -11.24 2.26 8.55
N LEU A 146 -10.55 2.69 7.47
CA LEU A 146 -11.16 3.09 6.21
C LEU A 146 -12.05 1.99 5.61
N PHE A 147 -11.57 0.74 5.56
CA PHE A 147 -12.34 -0.38 5.01
C PHE A 147 -13.64 -0.60 5.80
N PHE A 148 -13.58 -0.65 7.14
CA PHE A 148 -14.77 -0.87 7.95
C PHE A 148 -15.82 0.24 7.75
N TYR A 149 -15.38 1.50 7.72
CA TYR A 149 -16.26 2.63 7.43
C TYR A 149 -16.90 2.51 6.05
N LEU A 150 -16.10 2.27 5.00
CA LEU A 150 -16.61 2.17 3.63
C LEU A 150 -17.54 0.98 3.47
N HIS A 151 -17.24 -0.15 4.12
CA HIS A 151 -18.08 -1.33 4.10
C HIS A 151 -19.45 -1.05 4.72
N GLU A 152 -19.50 -0.43 5.92
CA GLU A 152 -20.75 -0.03 6.56
C GLU A 152 -21.51 0.98 5.70
N LEU A 153 -20.83 1.99 5.16
CA LEU A 153 -21.42 2.99 4.27
C LEU A 153 -22.07 2.33 3.05
N VAL A 154 -21.37 1.43 2.34
CA VAL A 154 -21.92 0.69 1.20
C VAL A 154 -23.18 -0.09 1.60
N GLN A 155 -23.15 -0.78 2.73
CA GLN A 155 -24.30 -1.56 3.18
C GLN A 155 -25.55 -0.68 3.34
N GLN A 156 -25.41 0.50 3.96
CA GLN A 156 -26.52 1.43 4.11
C GLN A 156 -26.97 2.04 2.77
N LEU A 157 -26.03 2.43 1.91
CA LEU A 157 -26.34 3.03 0.61
C LEU A 157 -27.03 2.03 -0.34
N ASN A 158 -26.65 0.75 -0.30
CA ASN A 158 -27.28 -0.30 -1.08
C ASN A 158 -28.75 -0.54 -0.67
N ILE A 159 -29.13 -0.21 0.57
CA ILE A 159 -30.50 -0.28 1.07
C ILE A 159 -31.29 0.97 0.66
N ILE A 160 -30.74 2.16 0.91
CA ILE A 160 -31.44 3.44 0.69
C ILE A 160 -31.55 3.78 -0.79
N LYS A 161 -30.53 3.45 -1.59
CA LYS A 161 -30.40 3.79 -3.00
C LYS A 161 -30.72 5.28 -3.30
N PRO A 162 -29.98 6.21 -2.68
CA PRO A 162 -30.28 7.62 -2.80
C PRO A 162 -30.06 8.14 -4.22
N GLU A 163 -30.77 9.23 -4.55
CA GLU A 163 -30.45 10.08 -5.69
C GLU A 163 -29.17 10.88 -5.39
N ILE A 164 -28.27 10.95 -6.35
CA ILE A 164 -27.01 11.67 -6.26
C ILE A 164 -27.13 12.97 -7.05
N PRO A 165 -27.21 14.15 -6.39
CA PRO A 165 -27.38 15.44 -7.03
C PRO A 165 -26.03 15.96 -7.58
N ARG A 166 -25.42 15.19 -8.48
CA ARG A 166 -24.12 15.50 -9.10
C ARG A 166 -24.24 15.38 -10.61
N ASP A 167 -23.78 16.42 -11.29
CA ASP A 167 -23.74 16.48 -12.74
C ASP A 167 -22.35 16.06 -13.26
N TYR A 168 -22.33 15.14 -14.21
CA TYR A 168 -21.12 14.68 -14.87
C TYR A 168 -21.04 15.26 -16.28
N PRO A 169 -20.29 16.35 -16.49
CA PRO A 169 -20.13 16.94 -17.82
C PRO A 169 -19.35 15.97 -18.72
N LEU A 170 -19.93 15.63 -19.87
CA LEU A 170 -19.31 14.75 -20.86
C LEU A 170 -18.62 15.55 -21.96
N ILE A 171 -19.38 16.37 -22.70
CA ILE A 171 -18.87 17.19 -23.80
C ILE A 171 -19.85 18.31 -24.12
N GLU A 172 -19.35 19.51 -24.41
CA GLU A 172 -20.16 20.68 -24.82
C GLU A 172 -21.33 20.95 -23.85
N GLN A 173 -22.56 20.59 -24.24
CA GLN A 173 -23.80 20.79 -23.48
C GLN A 173 -24.35 19.48 -22.91
N PHE A 174 -23.68 18.36 -23.17
CA PHE A 174 -24.08 17.04 -22.74
C PHE A 174 -23.51 16.72 -21.36
N GLU A 175 -24.40 16.51 -20.41
CA GLU A 175 -24.10 16.12 -19.04
C GLU A 175 -24.94 14.90 -18.64
N LEU A 176 -24.39 14.05 -17.78
CA LEU A 176 -25.11 12.95 -17.15
C LEU A 176 -25.56 13.46 -15.78
N ASN A 177 -26.87 13.58 -15.59
CA ASN A 177 -27.50 14.09 -14.38
C ASN A 177 -28.60 13.12 -13.89
N GLN A 178 -29.23 13.45 -12.76
CA GLN A 178 -30.32 12.65 -12.16
C GLN A 178 -29.93 11.17 -11.97
N LEU A 179 -28.73 10.96 -11.45
CA LEU A 179 -28.16 9.64 -11.25
C LEU A 179 -28.59 9.07 -9.90
N ASN A 180 -29.01 7.81 -9.90
CA ASN A 180 -29.39 7.10 -8.69
C ASN A 180 -28.35 6.03 -8.36
N TRP A 181 -28.08 5.87 -7.08
CA TRP A 181 -27.25 4.78 -6.59
C TRP A 181 -27.88 3.43 -6.91
N GLN A 182 -27.14 2.54 -7.57
CA GLN A 182 -27.61 1.20 -7.89
C GLN A 182 -27.07 0.17 -6.90
N GLU A 183 -25.75 0.04 -6.88
CA GLU A 183 -25.02 -0.93 -6.09
C GLU A 183 -23.59 -0.44 -5.89
N GLY A 184 -23.07 -0.62 -4.68
CA GLY A 184 -21.67 -0.43 -4.35
C GLY A 184 -21.08 -1.65 -3.68
N PHE A 185 -19.77 -1.67 -3.65
CA PHE A 185 -18.95 -2.74 -3.10
C PHE A 185 -17.67 -2.14 -2.49
N ALA A 186 -17.26 -2.69 -1.36
CA ALA A 186 -16.02 -2.36 -0.68
C ALA A 186 -15.29 -3.66 -0.33
N ASP A 187 -13.99 -3.71 -0.64
CA ASP A 187 -13.13 -4.86 -0.41
C ASP A 187 -11.71 -4.40 -0.05
N TYR A 188 -10.94 -5.29 0.56
CA TYR A 188 -9.54 -5.05 0.87
C TYR A 188 -8.66 -6.25 0.54
N ARG A 189 -7.38 -5.99 0.34
CA ARG A 189 -6.35 -7.00 0.10
C ARG A 189 -5.19 -6.81 1.05
N THR A 190 -4.61 -7.92 1.47
CA THR A 190 -3.43 -7.97 2.32
C THR A 190 -2.22 -8.47 1.55
N GLN A 191 -1.03 -8.07 1.99
CA GLN A 191 0.23 -8.60 1.48
C GLN A 191 0.40 -10.09 1.84
N SER A 192 1.42 -10.72 1.27
CA SER A 192 1.80 -12.09 1.65
C SER A 192 2.15 -12.18 3.14
N GLN A 193 1.99 -13.37 3.71
CA GLN A 193 2.36 -13.61 5.12
C GLN A 193 3.85 -13.32 5.38
N SER A 194 4.72 -13.59 4.40
CA SER A 194 6.15 -13.26 4.46
C SER A 194 6.45 -11.75 4.54
N ALA A 195 5.51 -10.91 4.11
CA ALA A 195 5.59 -9.45 4.16
C ALA A 195 4.79 -8.85 5.35
N GLY A 196 4.36 -9.68 6.30
CA GLY A 196 3.65 -9.23 7.51
C GLY A 196 2.12 -9.17 7.38
N ALA A 197 1.55 -9.63 6.26
CA ALA A 197 0.10 -9.69 6.03
C ALA A 197 -0.66 -8.36 6.27
N LEU A 198 0.02 -7.23 6.05
CA LEU A 198 -0.55 -5.90 6.21
C LEU A 198 -1.54 -5.60 5.08
N VAL A 199 -2.57 -4.78 5.35
CA VAL A 199 -3.50 -4.32 4.31
C VAL A 199 -2.75 -3.43 3.32
N GLU A 200 -2.77 -3.80 2.04
CA GLU A 200 -2.08 -3.06 0.96
C GLU A 200 -3.03 -2.25 0.08
N LEU A 201 -4.29 -2.66 -0.03
CA LEU A 201 -5.25 -2.06 -0.95
C LEU A 201 -6.66 -2.15 -0.38
N VAL A 202 -7.35 -1.03 -0.32
CA VAL A 202 -8.80 -0.96 -0.10
C VAL A 202 -9.45 -0.44 -1.37
N THR A 203 -10.37 -1.21 -1.93
CA THR A 203 -11.12 -0.84 -3.15
C THR A 203 -12.56 -0.56 -2.78
N PHE A 204 -13.05 0.58 -3.22
CA PHE A 204 -14.44 0.97 -3.13
C PHE A 204 -14.94 1.30 -4.53
N SER A 205 -16.02 0.68 -4.96
CA SER A 205 -16.59 0.88 -6.29
C SER A 205 -18.10 0.89 -6.21
N TYR A 206 -18.73 1.73 -7.02
CA TYR A 206 -20.19 1.80 -7.09
C TYR A 206 -20.66 2.21 -8.47
N HIS A 207 -21.90 1.83 -8.74
CA HIS A 207 -22.59 2.11 -10.00
C HIS A 207 -23.70 3.13 -9.77
N LEU A 208 -23.71 4.14 -10.62
CA LEU A 208 -24.75 5.13 -10.71
C LEU A 208 -25.49 4.97 -12.03
N SER A 209 -26.82 4.95 -12.01
CA SER A 209 -27.60 4.95 -13.25
C SER A 209 -28.72 5.98 -13.24
N GLY A 210 -28.93 6.60 -14.39
CA GLY A 210 -29.98 7.55 -14.69
C GLY A 210 -30.85 7.06 -15.84
N GLY A 211 -32.07 7.59 -15.93
CA GLY A 211 -33.02 7.25 -16.99
C GLY A 211 -32.71 7.89 -18.35
N THR A 212 -31.77 8.83 -18.39
CA THR A 212 -31.48 9.62 -19.59
C THR A 212 -30.52 8.91 -20.53
N THR A 213 -30.83 8.91 -21.83
CA THR A 213 -29.90 8.52 -22.90
C THR A 213 -29.51 9.75 -23.71
N LEU A 214 -28.21 9.91 -23.95
CA LEU A 214 -27.67 11.01 -24.73
C LEU A 214 -27.40 10.56 -26.15
N HIS A 215 -27.91 11.32 -27.12
CA HIS A 215 -27.65 11.08 -28.54
C HIS A 215 -26.67 12.12 -29.09
N ILE A 216 -25.49 11.68 -29.53
CA ILE A 216 -24.39 12.55 -29.94
C ILE A 216 -23.91 12.11 -31.32
N GLU A 217 -23.97 13.03 -32.30
CA GLU A 217 -23.41 12.79 -33.64
C GLU A 217 -22.01 13.38 -33.76
N ARG A 218 -21.08 12.62 -34.35
CA ARG A 218 -19.71 13.06 -34.63
C ARG A 218 -19.31 12.69 -36.06
N ASN A 219 -18.43 13.49 -36.66
CA ASN A 219 -18.03 13.37 -38.06
C ASN A 219 -16.53 13.07 -38.22
N GLY A 220 -16.19 12.26 -39.22
CA GLY A 220 -14.83 11.93 -39.62
C GLY A 220 -13.93 11.48 -38.44
N PRO A 221 -12.72 12.03 -38.27
CA PRO A 221 -11.76 11.57 -37.28
C PRO A 221 -12.17 11.85 -35.82
N SER A 222 -13.19 12.69 -35.59
CA SER A 222 -13.70 12.94 -34.24
C SER A 222 -14.49 11.75 -33.66
N VAL A 223 -15.01 10.88 -34.53
CA VAL A 223 -15.72 9.64 -34.14
C VAL A 223 -14.82 8.74 -33.30
N GLU A 224 -13.62 8.45 -33.81
CA GLU A 224 -12.65 7.58 -33.13
C GLU A 224 -12.20 8.17 -31.80
N ARG A 225 -11.91 9.47 -31.76
CA ARG A 225 -11.51 10.18 -30.53
C ARG A 225 -12.60 10.17 -29.48
N PHE A 226 -13.85 10.40 -29.89
CA PHE A 226 -14.98 10.39 -28.96
C PHE A 226 -15.26 8.97 -28.45
N ARG A 227 -15.14 7.96 -29.32
CA ARG A 227 -15.26 6.56 -28.92
C ARG A 227 -14.21 6.15 -27.89
N ALA A 228 -12.95 6.53 -28.11
CA ALA A 228 -11.87 6.30 -27.15
C ALA A 228 -12.15 7.01 -25.82
N MET A 229 -12.60 8.27 -25.85
CA MET A 229 -12.97 9.02 -24.65
C MET A 229 -14.08 8.32 -23.84
N LEU A 230 -15.16 7.86 -24.50
CA LEU A 230 -16.24 7.13 -23.84
C LEU A 230 -15.73 5.83 -23.18
N PHE A 231 -14.83 5.12 -23.86
CA PHE A 231 -14.20 3.92 -23.32
C PHE A 231 -13.29 4.23 -22.12
N ASP A 232 -12.50 5.31 -22.19
CA ASP A 232 -11.64 5.77 -21.10
C ASP A 232 -12.45 6.19 -19.86
N TYR A 233 -13.67 6.69 -20.05
CA TYR A 233 -14.60 6.95 -18.95
C TYR A 233 -15.36 5.70 -18.49
N GLY A 234 -15.35 4.63 -19.28
CA GLY A 234 -16.08 3.38 -18.99
C GLY A 234 -17.59 3.53 -19.12
N LEU A 235 -18.06 4.47 -19.96
CA LEU A 235 -19.48 4.69 -20.18
C LEU A 235 -20.02 3.68 -21.20
N PRO A 236 -21.17 3.04 -20.96
CA PRO A 236 -21.78 2.16 -21.94
C PRO A 236 -22.44 2.97 -23.07
N PHE A 237 -22.07 2.66 -24.31
CA PHE A 237 -22.61 3.33 -25.49
C PHE A 237 -22.91 2.35 -26.63
N THR A 238 -23.88 2.72 -27.46
CA THR A 238 -24.12 2.10 -28.78
C THR A 238 -23.64 3.05 -29.86
N CYS A 239 -22.90 2.53 -30.85
CA CYS A 239 -22.39 3.33 -31.97
C CYS A 239 -23.03 2.86 -33.28
N LYS A 240 -23.60 3.79 -34.05
CA LYS A 240 -24.08 3.57 -35.42
C LYS A 240 -23.20 4.36 -36.38
N GLU A 241 -22.32 3.64 -37.08
CA GLU A 241 -21.40 4.24 -38.05
C GLU A 241 -22.02 4.30 -39.45
N PHE A 242 -21.86 5.44 -40.12
CA PHE A 242 -22.21 5.66 -41.50
C PHE A 242 -20.93 5.79 -42.32
N LYS A 243 -20.70 4.80 -43.18
CA LYS A 243 -19.52 4.72 -44.05
C LYS A 243 -19.86 5.23 -45.44
N ASN A 244 -18.97 6.01 -46.02
CA ASN A 244 -19.09 6.47 -47.41
C ASN A 244 -18.74 5.33 -48.38
N GLU A 245 -18.95 5.51 -49.69
CA GLU A 245 -18.68 4.53 -50.76
C GLU A 245 -17.24 3.97 -50.75
N ARG A 246 -16.30 4.73 -50.18
CA ARG A 246 -14.89 4.32 -49.97
C ARG A 246 -14.64 3.59 -48.64
N SER A 247 -15.70 3.18 -47.94
CA SER A 247 -15.68 2.50 -46.63
C SER A 247 -15.08 3.30 -45.46
N TYR A 248 -14.83 4.61 -45.62
CA TYR A 248 -14.44 5.49 -44.53
C TYR A 248 -15.65 5.92 -43.70
N VAL A 249 -15.51 5.95 -42.38
CA VAL A 249 -16.55 6.46 -41.47
C VAL A 249 -16.66 7.97 -41.65
N GLU A 250 -17.77 8.40 -42.23
CA GLU A 250 -18.06 9.82 -42.48
C GLU A 250 -18.77 10.44 -41.28
N ARG A 251 -19.69 9.69 -40.68
CA ARG A 251 -20.46 10.10 -39.49
C ARG A 251 -20.71 8.90 -38.60
N ALA A 252 -20.81 9.14 -37.29
CA ALA A 252 -21.35 8.15 -36.36
C ALA A 252 -22.29 8.80 -35.34
N GLY A 253 -23.41 8.13 -35.08
CA GLY A 253 -24.32 8.46 -33.99
C GLY A 253 -24.02 7.60 -32.77
N PHE A 254 -23.77 8.24 -31.63
CA PHE A 254 -23.53 7.59 -30.34
C PHE A 254 -24.76 7.73 -29.47
N GLU A 255 -25.23 6.62 -28.93
CA GLU A 255 -26.25 6.59 -27.88
C GLU A 255 -25.57 6.18 -26.57
N VAL A 256 -25.33 7.15 -25.70
CA VAL A 256 -24.65 6.96 -24.41
C VAL A 256 -25.70 6.85 -23.33
N ARG A 257 -25.68 5.75 -22.57
CA ARG A 257 -26.58 5.60 -21.42
C ARG A 257 -25.97 6.32 -20.22
N SER A 258 -26.82 6.93 -19.39
CA SER A 258 -26.39 7.53 -18.12
C SER A 258 -26.10 6.46 -17.09
N ASP A 259 -25.02 5.72 -17.28
CA ASP A 259 -24.53 4.69 -16.36
C ASP A 259 -23.03 4.94 -16.11
N VAL A 260 -22.73 5.36 -14.89
CA VAL A 260 -21.39 5.80 -14.48
C VAL A 260 -20.87 4.82 -13.44
N SER A 261 -19.79 4.13 -13.81
CA SER A 261 -19.03 3.30 -12.88
C SER A 261 -17.99 4.16 -12.16
N VAL A 262 -18.08 4.24 -10.84
CA VAL A 262 -17.16 5.01 -9.99
C VAL A 262 -16.27 4.06 -9.20
N SER A 263 -14.98 4.41 -9.04
CA SER A 263 -14.08 3.65 -8.19
C SER A 263 -13.10 4.55 -7.44
N ALA A 264 -12.77 4.14 -6.22
CA ALA A 264 -11.76 4.72 -5.35
C ALA A 264 -10.90 3.58 -4.81
N ARG A 265 -9.60 3.63 -5.09
CA ARG A 265 -8.60 2.64 -4.67
C ARG A 265 -7.59 3.30 -3.76
N TRP A 266 -7.53 2.85 -2.53
CA TRP A 266 -6.60 3.33 -1.51
C TRP A 266 -5.48 2.32 -1.38
N ARG A 267 -4.32 2.64 -1.94
CA ARG A 267 -3.16 1.76 -1.98
C ARG A 267 -2.10 2.23 -0.99
N ALA A 268 -1.58 1.32 -0.17
CA ALA A 268 -0.41 1.57 0.66
C ALA A 268 0.83 1.78 -0.22
N ASP A 269 1.55 2.88 0.00
CA ASP A 269 2.93 3.06 -0.44
C ASP A 269 3.83 2.97 0.80
N PHE A 270 4.14 1.73 1.20
CA PHE A 270 4.99 1.44 2.38
C PHE A 270 6.41 2.02 2.24
N SER A 271 6.88 2.25 1.01
CA SER A 271 8.19 2.86 0.78
C SER A 271 8.20 4.34 1.13
N LYS A 272 7.08 5.05 0.90
CA LYS A 272 6.94 6.48 1.19
C LYS A 272 6.19 6.78 2.50
N GLY A 273 5.60 5.78 3.15
CA GLY A 273 4.83 5.96 4.37
C GLY A 273 3.48 6.66 4.13
N VAL A 274 2.92 6.59 2.91
CA VAL A 274 1.68 7.29 2.53
C VAL A 274 0.68 6.33 1.89
N ILE A 275 -0.57 6.76 1.82
CA ILE A 275 -1.66 6.06 1.14
C ILE A 275 -1.99 6.82 -0.14
N ALA A 276 -1.84 6.17 -1.28
CA ALA A 276 -2.21 6.69 -2.58
C ALA A 276 -3.69 6.40 -2.86
N LEU A 277 -4.50 7.44 -3.00
CA LEU A 277 -5.89 7.34 -3.40
C LEU A 277 -6.01 7.58 -4.91
N GLU A 278 -6.36 6.55 -5.65
CA GLU A 278 -6.70 6.60 -7.07
C GLU A 278 -8.21 6.58 -7.23
N THR A 279 -8.76 7.66 -7.78
CA THR A 279 -10.20 7.79 -8.03
C THR A 279 -10.47 7.80 -9.53
N ARG A 280 -11.60 7.23 -9.93
CA ARG A 280 -12.13 7.29 -11.29
C ARG A 280 -13.61 7.63 -11.23
N ASN A 281 -14.01 8.65 -11.99
CA ASN A 281 -15.38 9.15 -12.08
C ASN A 281 -16.00 9.60 -10.75
N LEU A 282 -15.19 9.90 -9.72
CA LEU A 282 -15.71 10.23 -8.39
C LEU A 282 -16.38 11.61 -8.34
N GLU A 283 -15.65 12.64 -8.77
CA GLU A 283 -16.19 14.01 -8.81
C GLU A 283 -16.61 14.46 -10.21
N ARG A 284 -15.83 14.05 -11.21
CA ARG A 284 -15.99 14.33 -12.62
C ARG A 284 -15.52 13.10 -13.40
N LEU A 285 -15.93 12.98 -14.66
CA LEU A 285 -15.45 11.92 -15.53
C LEU A 285 -13.92 11.98 -15.67
N GLY A 286 -13.28 10.82 -15.61
CA GLY A 286 -11.83 10.67 -15.63
C GLY A 286 -11.22 10.29 -14.28
N SER A 287 -9.90 10.38 -14.18
CA SER A 287 -9.15 9.90 -13.02
C SER A 287 -8.50 11.03 -12.23
N ALA A 288 -8.36 10.86 -10.92
CA ALA A 288 -7.60 11.75 -10.05
C ALA A 288 -6.82 10.96 -9.00
N LEU A 289 -5.62 11.43 -8.68
CA LEU A 289 -4.71 10.79 -7.72
C LEU A 289 -4.42 11.75 -6.57
N PHE A 290 -4.54 11.24 -5.35
CA PHE A 290 -4.24 11.95 -4.11
C PHE A 290 -3.23 11.16 -3.29
N SER A 291 -2.42 11.86 -2.52
CA SER A 291 -1.52 11.25 -1.53
C SER A 291 -1.98 11.70 -0.15
N VAL A 292 -2.32 10.73 0.70
CA VAL A 292 -2.91 10.94 2.02
C VAL A 292 -1.99 10.32 3.06
N ARG A 293 -1.73 11.04 4.15
CA ARG A 293 -0.98 10.50 5.28
C ARG A 293 -1.86 9.59 6.14
N PRO A 294 -1.33 8.49 6.71
CA PRO A 294 -2.12 7.59 7.55
C PRO A 294 -2.81 8.30 8.72
N GLN A 295 -2.14 9.30 9.33
CA GLN A 295 -2.68 10.06 10.46
C GLN A 295 -3.85 10.97 10.08
N CYS A 296 -4.05 11.25 8.78
CA CYS A 296 -5.18 12.05 8.29
C CYS A 296 -6.45 11.22 8.10
N ILE A 297 -6.36 9.88 8.13
CA ILE A 297 -7.53 9.00 8.07
C ILE A 297 -8.17 8.94 9.45
N ASP A 298 -8.86 10.03 9.79
CA ASP A 298 -9.72 10.14 10.95
C ASP A 298 -11.20 10.06 10.54
N GLN A 299 -12.09 9.98 11.53
CA GLN A 299 -13.54 9.94 11.28
C GLN A 299 -14.02 11.15 10.46
N ALA A 300 -13.41 12.32 10.64
CA ALA A 300 -13.80 13.53 9.93
C ALA A 300 -13.49 13.45 8.43
N LEU A 301 -12.30 12.94 8.05
CA LEU A 301 -11.94 12.66 6.66
C LEU A 301 -12.92 11.65 6.04
N LEU A 302 -13.23 10.59 6.77
CA LEU A 302 -14.12 9.53 6.30
C LEU A 302 -15.55 10.04 6.07
N ASP A 303 -16.09 10.82 7.01
CA ASP A 303 -17.41 11.44 6.87
C ASP A 303 -17.49 12.41 5.69
N ASP A 304 -16.45 13.24 5.50
CA ASP A 304 -16.38 14.12 4.33
C ASP A 304 -16.19 13.34 3.02
N PHE A 305 -15.52 12.19 3.04
CA PHE A 305 -15.46 11.28 1.89
C PHE A 305 -16.83 10.66 1.58
N GLY A 306 -17.60 10.27 2.61
CA GLY A 306 -18.98 9.82 2.45
C GLY A 306 -19.88 10.91 1.83
N ARG A 307 -19.75 12.15 2.31
CA ARG A 307 -20.43 13.31 1.71
C ARG A 307 -20.02 13.56 0.27
N LEU A 308 -18.73 13.42 -0.04
CA LEU A 308 -18.21 13.51 -1.40
C LEU A 308 -18.88 12.47 -2.32
N ILE A 309 -18.96 11.21 -1.90
CA ILE A 309 -19.64 10.14 -2.65
C ILE A 309 -21.11 10.51 -2.92
N LEU A 310 -21.79 11.06 -1.91
CA LEU A 310 -23.19 11.46 -1.99
C LEU A 310 -23.47 12.76 -2.78
N GLY A 311 -22.44 13.40 -3.36
CA GLY A 311 -22.65 14.67 -4.07
C GLY A 311 -22.85 15.88 -3.15
N GLN A 312 -22.65 15.72 -1.85
CA GLN A 312 -22.88 16.77 -0.86
C GLN A 312 -21.66 17.69 -0.70
N PRO A 313 -21.85 18.93 -0.18
CA PRO A 313 -20.75 19.81 0.20
C PRO A 313 -19.83 19.11 1.20
N ASN A 314 -18.54 19.07 0.90
CA ASN A 314 -17.52 18.35 1.66
C ASN A 314 -16.20 19.12 1.69
N ARG A 315 -15.34 18.78 2.65
CA ARG A 315 -13.99 19.34 2.78
C ARG A 315 -12.89 18.30 2.53
N PHE A 316 -13.23 17.19 1.86
CA PHE A 316 -12.33 16.05 1.68
C PHE A 316 -10.95 16.45 1.14
N ARG A 317 -10.89 17.32 0.12
CA ARG A 317 -9.62 17.75 -0.49
C ARG A 317 -8.73 18.59 0.44
N GLU A 318 -9.30 19.29 1.40
CA GLU A 318 -8.56 20.06 2.40
C GLU A 318 -8.06 19.14 3.51
N LEU A 319 -8.91 18.21 3.95
CA LEU A 319 -8.58 17.20 4.96
C LEU A 319 -7.51 16.23 4.47
N ALA A 320 -7.59 15.78 3.21
CA ALA A 320 -6.64 14.85 2.60
C ALA A 320 -5.21 15.42 2.48
N LYS A 321 -5.06 16.75 2.54
CA LYS A 321 -3.76 17.45 2.45
C LYS A 321 -3.12 17.74 3.81
N ARG A 322 -3.80 17.42 4.91
CA ARG A 322 -3.32 17.70 6.28
C ARG A 322 -2.05 16.95 6.63
#